data_AF-A0A1E7N249-F1
#
_entry.id   AF-A0A1E7N249-F1
#
_cell.length_a   1.000
_cell.length_b   1.000
_cell.length_c   1.000
_cell.angle_alpha   90.00
_cell.angle_beta   90.00
_cell.angle_gamma   90.00
#
_symmetry.space_group_name_H-M   'P 1'
#
loop_
_entity.id
_entity.type
_entity.pdbx_description
1 polymer ?
#
loop_
_entity_poly.entity_id
_entity_poly.type
_entity_poly.pdbx_seq_one_letter_code
_entity_poly.pdbx_strand_id
1 'polypeptide(L)'
;MRGARDRGRVALYTGAGDGWTQVRGATDRVFTSRTTLYATDLTTGDIEQYDRGRGTWTRIGGPGATFAATDDHLYGVSPDHSGVFEYTGANGAWTEIGGPVAP
;
A
#
# COMPACT_ATOMS: atom_id res chain seq x y z
N MET A 1 -3.08 -1.53 35.10
CA MET A 1 -4.13 -0.72 34.44
C MET A 1 -3.95 -0.85 32.93
N ARG A 2 -5.04 -1.01 32.18
CA ARG A 2 -5.11 -1.42 30.77
C ARG A 2 -4.67 -0.30 29.81
N GLY A 3 -4.10 -0.67 28.68
CA GLY A 3 -3.93 0.20 27.51
C GLY A 3 -4.05 -0.64 26.24
N ALA A 4 -5.28 -0.91 25.80
CA ALA A 4 -5.52 -1.52 24.51
C ALA A 4 -5.16 -0.51 23.41
N ARG A 5 -4.16 -0.83 22.58
CA ARG A 5 -3.86 -0.09 21.35
C ARG A 5 -4.86 -0.53 20.29
N ASP A 6 -5.86 0.30 20.06
CA ASP A 6 -6.85 0.12 19.01
C ASP A 6 -6.14 0.34 17.65
N ARG A 7 -5.88 -0.74 16.92
CA ARG A 7 -5.22 -0.73 15.61
C ARG A 7 -6.25 -1.00 14.52
N GLY A 8 -6.37 -0.04 13.59
CA GLY A 8 -6.72 -0.35 12.22
C GLY A 8 -8.19 -0.10 11.85
N ARG A 9 -8.48 1.12 11.43
CA ARG A 9 -9.49 1.38 10.42
C ARG A 9 -8.85 2.21 9.32
N VAL A 10 -8.95 1.72 8.08
CA VAL A 10 -8.60 2.51 6.91
C VAL A 10 -9.89 2.96 6.25
N ALA A 11 -10.09 4.27 6.26
CA ALA A 11 -11.26 4.90 5.69
C ALA A 11 -10.87 5.63 4.41
N LEU A 12 -11.70 5.52 3.36
CA LEU A 12 -11.53 6.24 2.11
C LEU A 12 -12.39 7.50 2.14
N TYR A 13 -11.79 8.66 1.87
CA TYR A 13 -12.51 9.92 1.69
C TYR A 13 -13.11 10.00 0.29
N THR A 14 -14.41 10.27 0.20
CA THR A 14 -15.21 10.16 -1.05
C THR A 14 -15.35 11.48 -1.82
N GLY A 15 -14.87 12.60 -1.27
CA GLY A 15 -14.86 13.89 -1.97
C GLY A 15 -16.19 14.65 -2.01
N ALA A 16 -17.26 14.14 -1.38
CA ALA A 16 -18.51 14.89 -1.18
C ALA A 16 -19.14 14.58 0.20
N GLY A 17 -19.06 15.54 1.13
CA GLY A 17 -19.58 15.45 2.50
C GLY A 17 -18.66 14.74 3.51
N ASP A 18 -19.08 14.70 4.79
CA ASP A 18 -18.34 14.09 5.92
C ASP A 18 -18.43 12.54 5.95
N GLY A 19 -18.75 11.92 4.81
CA GLY A 19 -19.00 10.48 4.70
C GLY A 19 -17.70 9.69 4.54
N TRP A 20 -17.37 8.86 5.52
CA TRP A 20 -16.28 7.89 5.43
C TRP A 20 -16.80 6.51 5.04
N THR A 21 -16.27 5.94 3.95
CA THR A 21 -16.54 4.55 3.57
C THR A 21 -15.39 3.67 4.03
N GLN A 22 -15.68 2.65 4.84
CA GLN A 22 -14.68 1.65 5.20
C GLN A 22 -14.41 0.73 4.01
N VAL A 23 -13.16 0.66 3.59
CA VAL A 23 -12.73 -0.14 2.42
C VAL A 23 -11.93 -1.38 2.81
N ARG A 24 -11.51 -1.48 4.08
CA ARG A 24 -10.83 -2.65 4.66
C ARG A 24 -10.80 -2.61 6.18
N GLY A 25 -10.49 -3.76 6.76
CA GLY A 25 -10.17 -3.92 8.18
C GLY A 25 -8.75 -3.46 8.53
N ALA A 26 -8.09 -4.20 9.40
CA ALA A 26 -6.76 -3.86 9.90
C ALA A 26 -5.68 -3.89 8.81
N THR A 27 -4.65 -3.06 9.00
CA THR A 27 -3.48 -2.94 8.13
C THR A 27 -2.30 -2.41 8.89
N ASP A 28 -1.10 -2.60 8.33
CA ASP A 28 0.07 -1.87 8.77
C ASP A 28 0.10 -0.43 8.23
N ARG A 29 0.09 -0.23 6.89
CA ARG A 29 0.20 1.11 6.27
C ARG A 29 -0.73 1.29 5.07
N VAL A 30 -1.00 2.56 4.76
CA VAL A 30 -1.81 2.99 3.60
C VAL A 30 -1.02 4.04 2.82
N PHE A 31 -1.07 3.93 1.50
CA PHE A 31 -0.51 4.89 0.55
C PHE A 31 -1.59 5.28 -0.45
N THR A 32 -1.50 6.48 -1.00
CA THR A 32 -2.53 7.01 -1.90
C THR A 32 -1.91 7.47 -3.20
N SER A 33 -2.61 7.20 -4.31
CA SER A 33 -2.35 7.84 -5.59
C SER A 33 -3.59 8.62 -6.04
N ARG A 34 -3.52 9.24 -7.21
CA ARG A 34 -4.67 9.93 -7.81
C ARG A 34 -5.84 8.98 -8.08
N THR A 35 -5.55 7.73 -8.42
CA THR A 35 -6.55 6.78 -8.95
C THR A 35 -6.92 5.67 -7.96
N THR A 36 -6.07 5.34 -6.99
CA THR A 36 -6.29 4.18 -6.11
C THR A 36 -5.71 4.39 -4.71
N LEU A 37 -5.92 3.40 -3.84
CA LEU A 37 -5.25 3.22 -2.57
C LEU A 37 -4.34 2.00 -2.68
N TYR A 38 -3.21 2.06 -1.99
CA TYR A 38 -2.37 0.90 -1.72
C TYR A 38 -2.29 0.67 -0.23
N ALA A 39 -2.00 -0.57 0.15
CA ALA A 39 -1.81 -0.90 1.54
C ALA A 39 -0.96 -2.14 1.75
N THR A 40 -0.28 -2.17 2.90
CA THR A 40 0.43 -3.37 3.35
C THR A 40 -0.47 -4.24 4.23
N ASP A 41 -0.47 -5.54 3.98
CA ASP A 41 -1.08 -6.51 4.88
C ASP A 41 -0.38 -6.45 6.25
N LEU A 42 -1.18 -6.49 7.34
CA LEU A 42 -0.65 -6.35 8.70
C LEU A 42 0.19 -7.56 9.15
N THR A 43 -0.04 -8.73 8.54
CA THR A 43 0.56 -10.00 8.95
C THR A 43 1.75 -10.35 8.07
N THR A 44 1.59 -10.26 6.75
CA THR A 44 2.61 -10.65 5.78
C THR A 44 3.50 -9.48 5.36
N GLY A 45 2.99 -8.25 5.41
CA GLY A 45 3.65 -7.07 4.83
C GLY A 45 3.49 -6.95 3.31
N ASP A 46 2.75 -7.86 2.67
CA ASP A 46 2.49 -7.81 1.22
C ASP A 46 1.79 -6.51 0.84
N ILE A 47 2.15 -5.95 -0.31
CA ILE A 47 1.53 -4.74 -0.86
C ILE A 47 0.33 -5.10 -1.75
N GLU A 48 -0.81 -4.46 -1.49
CA GLU A 48 -2.09 -4.66 -2.17
C GLU A 48 -2.58 -3.34 -2.79
N GLN A 49 -3.33 -3.45 -3.90
CA GLN A 49 -3.98 -2.33 -4.58
C GLN A 49 -5.50 -2.46 -4.47
N TYR A 50 -6.18 -1.33 -4.22
CA TYR A 50 -7.63 -1.26 -4.15
C TYR A 50 -8.26 -1.06 -5.54
N ASP A 51 -9.10 -1.99 -5.96
CA ASP A 51 -10.02 -1.78 -7.08
C ASP A 51 -11.24 -1.01 -6.58
N ARG A 52 -11.29 0.30 -6.87
CA ARG A 52 -12.41 1.18 -6.49
C ARG A 52 -13.73 0.78 -7.15
N GLY A 53 -13.69 0.21 -8.35
CA GLY A 53 -14.89 -0.20 -9.09
C GLY A 53 -15.52 -1.47 -8.53
N ARG A 54 -14.69 -2.39 -8.01
CA ARG A 54 -15.14 -3.66 -7.43
C ARG A 54 -15.23 -3.67 -5.91
N GLY A 55 -14.58 -2.71 -5.24
CA GLY A 55 -14.49 -2.69 -3.79
C GLY A 55 -13.60 -3.79 -3.21
N THR A 56 -12.61 -4.25 -3.98
CA THR A 56 -11.76 -5.40 -3.62
C THR A 56 -10.28 -5.02 -3.58
N TRP A 57 -9.50 -5.75 -2.79
CA TRP A 57 -8.04 -5.61 -2.73
C TRP A 57 -7.38 -6.77 -3.48
N THR A 58 -6.35 -6.46 -4.25
CA THR A 58 -5.54 -7.44 -4.99
C THR A 58 -4.10 -7.31 -4.57
N ARG A 59 -3.45 -8.42 -4.20
CA ARG A 59 -2.01 -8.45 -3.95
C ARG A 59 -1.25 -8.14 -5.22
N ILE A 60 -0.36 -7.15 -5.16
CA ILE A 60 0.46 -6.71 -6.28
C ILE A 60 1.96 -6.87 -6.04
N GLY A 61 2.38 -7.27 -4.83
CA GLY A 61 3.79 -7.51 -4.52
C GLY A 61 3.99 -8.19 -3.17
N GLY A 62 5.24 -8.57 -2.91
CA GLY A 62 5.71 -9.05 -1.61
C GLY A 62 5.93 -7.92 -0.61
N PRO A 63 6.50 -8.23 0.57
CA PRO A 63 6.92 -7.21 1.53
C PRO A 63 8.05 -6.37 0.97
N GLY A 64 8.13 -5.12 1.43
CA GLY A 64 9.24 -4.21 1.18
C GLY A 64 9.75 -3.63 2.50
N ALA A 65 10.99 -3.16 2.51
CA ALA A 65 11.51 -2.39 3.64
C ALA A 65 10.71 -1.08 3.82
N THR A 66 10.31 -0.48 2.70
CA THR A 66 9.36 0.64 2.66
C THR A 66 8.70 0.73 1.29
N PHE A 67 7.58 1.46 1.24
CA PHE A 67 6.88 1.83 0.01
C PHE A 67 6.60 3.33 -0.02
N ALA A 68 6.48 3.89 -1.22
CA ALA A 68 6.06 5.27 -1.44
C ALA A 68 5.21 5.35 -2.71
N ALA A 69 4.13 6.12 -2.64
CA ALA A 69 3.28 6.39 -3.80
C ALA A 69 3.36 7.87 -4.17
N THR A 70 3.33 8.14 -5.48
CA THR A 70 3.08 9.46 -6.05
C THR A 70 1.67 9.48 -6.63
N ASP A 71 1.31 10.56 -7.34
CA ASP A 71 0.05 10.65 -8.06
C ASP A 71 -0.18 9.48 -9.01
N ASP A 72 0.88 9.03 -9.70
CA ASP A 72 0.78 8.09 -10.82
C ASP A 72 1.67 6.85 -10.66
N HIS A 73 2.57 6.83 -9.66
CA HIS A 73 3.56 5.76 -9.49
C HIS A 73 3.53 5.16 -8.08
N LEU A 74 4.03 3.93 -7.97
CA LEU A 74 4.29 3.26 -6.70
C LEU A 74 5.71 2.68 -6.74
N TYR A 75 6.46 2.93 -5.67
CA TYR A 75 7.83 2.48 -5.49
C TYR A 75 7.96 1.64 -4.22
N GLY A 76 8.91 0.71 -4.24
CA GLY A 76 9.25 -0.14 -3.10
C GLY A 76 10.76 -0.36 -2.99
N VAL A 77 11.26 -0.42 -1.77
CA VAL A 77 12.61 -0.90 -1.46
C VAL A 77 12.50 -2.37 -1.06
N SER A 78 13.33 -3.24 -1.63
CA SER A 78 13.31 -4.67 -1.27
C SER A 78 13.61 -4.88 0.22
N PRO A 79 13.11 -5.97 0.85
CA PRO A 79 13.33 -6.22 2.28
C PRO A 79 14.81 -6.29 2.69
N ASP A 80 15.67 -6.71 1.78
CA ASP A 80 17.12 -6.81 1.96
C ASP A 80 17.87 -5.53 1.54
N HIS A 81 17.14 -4.47 1.17
CA HIS A 81 17.66 -3.19 0.71
C HIS A 81 18.59 -3.29 -0.52
N SER A 82 18.53 -4.39 -1.27
CA SER A 82 19.35 -4.62 -2.46
C SER A 82 18.93 -3.79 -3.67
N GLY A 83 17.67 -3.32 -3.72
CA GLY A 83 17.20 -2.51 -4.84
C GLY A 83 15.96 -1.68 -4.56
N VAL A 84 15.74 -0.71 -5.46
CA VAL A 84 14.53 0.10 -5.56
C VAL A 84 13.77 -0.33 -6.80
N PHE A 85 12.47 -0.57 -6.63
CA PHE A 85 11.59 -1.10 -7.66
C PHE A 85 10.40 -0.16 -7.89
N GLU A 86 10.00 -0.01 -9.14
CA GLU A 86 8.78 0.67 -9.55
C GLU A 86 7.72 -0.36 -9.95
N TYR A 87 6.50 -0.15 -9.45
CA TYR A 87 5.34 -0.93 -9.85
C TYR A 87 4.81 -0.46 -11.19
N THR A 88 4.78 -1.35 -12.19
CA THR A 88 4.43 -1.00 -13.57
C THR A 88 2.95 -1.19 -13.91
N GLY A 89 2.14 -1.73 -12.98
CA GLY A 89 0.72 -2.01 -13.19
C GLY A 89 0.40 -3.18 -14.13
N ALA A 90 1.26 -3.48 -15.10
CA ALA A 90 1.10 -4.61 -16.01
C ALA A 90 1.29 -5.94 -15.28
N ASN A 91 0.22 -6.74 -15.16
CA ASN A 91 0.24 -8.09 -14.57
C ASN A 91 0.85 -8.19 -13.15
N GLY A 92 0.86 -7.10 -12.38
CA GLY A 92 1.49 -7.10 -11.07
C GLY A 92 3.03 -6.97 -11.10
N ALA A 93 3.63 -6.57 -12.23
CA ALA A 93 5.08 -6.57 -12.39
C ALA A 93 5.77 -5.35 -11.74
N TRP A 94 6.94 -5.63 -11.15
CA TRP A 94 7.86 -4.65 -10.59
C TRP A 94 9.13 -4.59 -11.43
N THR A 95 9.65 -3.39 -11.70
CA THR A 95 10.89 -3.17 -12.43
C THR A 95 11.93 -2.53 -11.52
N GLU A 96 13.14 -3.09 -11.48
CA GLU A 96 14.25 -2.50 -10.74
C GLU A 96 14.71 -1.19 -11.42
N ILE A 97 14.78 -0.11 -10.65
CA ILE A 97 15.14 1.23 -11.13
C ILE A 97 16.36 1.82 -10.41
N GLY A 98 16.86 1.13 -9.38
CA GLY A 98 18.00 1.58 -8.59
C GLY A 98 18.57 0.44 -7.76
N GLY A 99 19.88 0.53 -7.49
CA GLY A 99 20.61 -0.46 -6.72
C GLY A 99 20.47 -0.29 -5.20
N PRO A 100 21.42 -0.84 -4.43
CA PRO A 100 21.32 -0.93 -2.98
C PRO A 100 21.11 0.42 -2.28
N VAL A 101 20.31 0.40 -1.23
CA VAL A 101 19.99 1.56 -0.39
C VAL A 101 20.46 1.32 1.03
N ALA A 102 20.96 2.34 1.72
CA ALA A 102 21.26 2.21 3.14
C ALA A 102 19.96 2.01 3.95
N PRO A 103 19.95 1.09 4.94
CA PRO A 103 18.78 0.83 5.77
C PRO A 103 18.45 1.95 6.76
#